data_AF-F6TJJ7-F1
#
_entry.id   AF-F6TJJ7-F1
#
_cell.length_a   1.000
_cell.length_b   1.000
_cell.length_c   1.000
_cell.angle_alpha   90.00
_cell.angle_beta   90.00
_cell.angle_gamma   90.00
#
_symmetry.space_group_name_H-M   'P 1'
#
loop_
_entity.id
_entity.type
_entity.pdbx_description
1 polymer ?
#
loop_
_entity_poly.entity_id
_entity_poly.type
_entity_poly.pdbx_seq_one_letter_code
_entity_poly.pdbx_strand_id
1 'polypeptide(L)'
;QSLMELHKRRKAVTEPEARYYMRQIILGMQYLHSKKIIHRDLKLGNLFLTDDMEIKIGDLGLATQVDFDGERKKTLCGTPNYIAPEVLGKKGHSYEVDIWSLGCIMYTLLIGKPPFETTSLKETYSRIKKNEYRIPPSISPIARNLITKMLRNDPPSRPSVHNLLQDDFFTCGYLPPRLPTTCLSIAPRFTPALLNSAQRKPLHDINNAGSTNSAAATLKCEPASQNDVESPDFHMDDLMKQLITLIDSNPSQRRLIEMDEAEDPAANPVLWISKWVDYTDKYGLGYQLCDNSNGVLFNDCTRLLLYNNDEQIEYIDKEMSESYHTLKSYPDTLTKKVTLLKYFRNYMSEHLLKAGANMAPKEGDQFSRLPFLRTWFRTRSAIILHLSNGTLQINFFNDHTKIILCPLMGAVTYIDVTKKFCTYRLTQLQKHGCCRELAHRLRYARTMLEKLISSRSTTVRQKDIA
;
A
#
# COMPACT_ATOMS: atom_id res chain seq x y z
N GLN A 1 -11.87 0.38 -5.99
CA GLN A 1 -11.01 1.54 -6.35
C GLN A 1 -10.30 1.22 -7.67
N SER A 2 -9.61 2.14 -8.34
CA SER A 2 -8.79 1.82 -9.53
C SER A 2 -7.32 2.13 -9.32
N LEU A 3 -6.43 1.58 -10.15
CA LEU A 3 -5.00 1.89 -10.11
C LEU A 3 -4.71 3.39 -10.30
N MET A 4 -5.64 4.14 -10.89
CA MET A 4 -5.54 5.60 -10.96
C MET A 4 -5.52 6.24 -9.56
N GLU A 5 -6.30 5.71 -8.61
CA GLU A 5 -6.36 6.25 -7.25
C GLU A 5 -5.07 5.94 -6.48
N LEU A 6 -4.54 4.72 -6.62
CA LEU A 6 -3.21 4.35 -6.13
C LEU A 6 -2.13 5.32 -6.68
N HIS A 7 -2.15 5.55 -8.00
CA HIS A 7 -1.19 6.43 -8.66
C HIS A 7 -1.31 7.89 -8.21
N LYS A 8 -2.53 8.40 -8.02
CA LYS A 8 -2.74 9.77 -7.49
C LYS A 8 -2.09 9.98 -6.13
N ARG A 9 -2.22 8.97 -5.24
CA ARG A 9 -1.69 8.99 -3.87
C ARG A 9 -0.18 8.82 -3.84
N ARG A 10 0.35 7.80 -4.53
CA ARG A 10 1.75 7.39 -4.41
C ARG A 10 2.69 7.91 -5.49
N LYS A 11 2.15 8.42 -6.59
CA LYS A 11 2.87 8.76 -7.83
C LYS A 11 3.54 7.55 -8.48
N ALA A 12 4.51 6.92 -7.85
CA ALA A 12 5.19 5.73 -8.36
C ALA A 12 5.08 4.55 -7.39
N VAL A 13 5.17 3.34 -7.93
CA VAL A 13 5.24 2.08 -7.17
C VAL A 13 6.59 1.40 -7.39
N THR A 14 6.96 0.51 -6.49
CA THR A 14 8.19 -0.28 -6.59
C THR A 14 8.10 -1.31 -7.73
N GLU A 15 9.25 -1.80 -8.22
CA GLU A 15 9.25 -2.82 -9.27
C GLU A 15 8.53 -4.13 -8.90
N PRO A 16 8.63 -4.68 -7.67
CA PRO A 16 7.84 -5.85 -7.29
C PRO A 16 6.33 -5.59 -7.28
N GLU A 17 5.89 -4.39 -6.89
CA GLU A 17 4.48 -3.99 -7.01
C GLU A 17 4.05 -3.90 -8.47
N ALA A 18 4.85 -3.22 -9.31
CA ALA A 18 4.59 -3.13 -10.75
C ALA A 18 4.53 -4.52 -11.39
N ARG A 19 5.42 -5.44 -11.01
CA ARG A 19 5.43 -6.84 -11.48
C ARG A 19 4.14 -7.58 -11.06
N TYR A 20 3.71 -7.41 -9.82
CA TYR A 20 2.47 -8.00 -9.31
C TYR A 20 1.24 -7.52 -10.09
N TYR A 21 1.08 -6.21 -10.29
CA TYR A 21 -0.06 -5.67 -11.04
C TYR A 21 0.01 -6.01 -12.53
N MET A 22 1.18 -5.81 -13.16
CA MET A 22 1.36 -6.07 -14.59
C MET A 22 1.13 -7.53 -14.95
N ARG A 23 1.56 -8.48 -14.10
CA ARG A 23 1.28 -9.91 -14.33
C ARG A 23 -0.22 -10.18 -14.43
N GLN A 24 -1.02 -9.65 -13.51
CA GLN A 24 -2.47 -9.84 -13.52
C GLN A 24 -3.14 -9.17 -14.72
N ILE A 25 -2.71 -7.95 -15.07
CA ILE A 25 -3.22 -7.24 -16.25
C ILE A 25 -2.90 -8.05 -17.52
N ILE A 26 -1.68 -8.56 -17.66
CA ILE A 26 -1.26 -9.36 -18.82
C ILE A 26 -2.06 -10.66 -18.91
N LEU A 27 -2.29 -11.37 -17.80
CA LEU A 27 -3.15 -12.57 -17.78
C LEU A 27 -4.59 -12.26 -18.22
N GLY A 28 -5.17 -11.15 -17.75
CA GLY A 28 -6.49 -10.69 -18.20
C GLY A 28 -6.52 -10.34 -19.69
N MET A 29 -5.47 -9.70 -20.20
CA MET A 29 -5.35 -9.38 -21.62
C MET A 29 -5.11 -10.62 -22.51
N GLN A 30 -4.36 -11.61 -22.03
CA GLN A 30 -4.23 -12.92 -22.70
C GLN A 30 -5.60 -13.55 -22.89
N TYR A 31 -6.45 -13.52 -21.86
CA TYR A 31 -7.82 -14.01 -21.97
C TYR A 31 -8.62 -13.23 -23.02
N LEU A 32 -8.63 -11.90 -23.00
CA LEU A 32 -9.37 -11.10 -23.99
C LEU A 32 -8.88 -11.37 -25.43
N HIS A 33 -7.56 -11.39 -25.64
CA HIS A 33 -6.98 -11.67 -26.96
C HIS A 33 -7.29 -13.11 -27.42
N SER A 34 -7.33 -14.10 -26.51
CA SER A 34 -7.77 -15.48 -26.83
C SER A 34 -9.23 -15.56 -27.28
N LYS A 35 -10.07 -14.62 -26.84
CA LYS A 35 -11.47 -14.46 -27.28
C LYS A 35 -11.60 -13.55 -28.51
N LYS A 36 -10.48 -13.21 -29.15
CA LYS A 36 -10.38 -12.28 -30.28
C LYS A 36 -10.88 -10.87 -29.96
N ILE A 37 -10.84 -10.45 -28.70
CA ILE A 37 -11.28 -9.11 -28.25
C ILE A 37 -10.06 -8.19 -28.12
N ILE A 38 -10.14 -6.98 -28.68
CA ILE A 38 -9.18 -5.90 -28.49
C ILE A 38 -9.82 -4.87 -27.56
N HIS A 39 -9.13 -4.44 -26.50
CA HIS A 39 -9.69 -3.51 -25.52
C HIS A 39 -9.71 -2.06 -26.02
N ARG A 40 -8.60 -1.57 -26.60
CA ARG A 40 -8.44 -0.22 -27.20
C ARG A 40 -8.56 0.99 -26.27
N ASP A 41 -8.78 0.81 -24.98
CA ASP A 41 -8.79 1.90 -23.98
C ASP A 41 -8.24 1.45 -22.62
N LEU A 42 -7.15 0.67 -22.66
CA LEU A 42 -6.48 0.23 -21.45
C LEU A 42 -5.74 1.41 -20.81
N LYS A 43 -6.08 1.71 -19.56
CA LYS A 43 -5.51 2.81 -18.77
C LYS A 43 -5.66 2.53 -17.28
N LEU A 44 -4.91 3.24 -16.42
CA LEU A 44 -4.99 3.08 -14.96
C LEU A 44 -6.42 3.27 -14.41
N GLY A 45 -7.24 4.09 -15.06
CA GLY A 45 -8.65 4.31 -14.69
C GLY A 45 -9.56 3.11 -14.92
N ASN A 46 -9.21 2.22 -15.87
CA ASN A 46 -9.99 1.05 -16.27
C ASN A 46 -9.46 -0.27 -15.66
N LEU A 47 -8.50 -0.14 -14.72
CA LEU A 47 -7.92 -1.25 -13.97
C LEU A 47 -8.35 -1.13 -12.51
N PHE A 48 -9.35 -1.90 -12.13
CA PHE A 48 -9.97 -1.86 -10.81
C PHE A 48 -9.23 -2.77 -9.84
N LEU A 49 -9.07 -2.31 -8.60
CA LEU A 49 -8.49 -3.06 -7.50
C LEU A 49 -9.61 -3.58 -6.58
N THR A 50 -9.54 -4.87 -6.27
CA THR A 50 -10.29 -5.50 -5.16
C THR A 50 -9.63 -5.18 -3.82
N ASP A 51 -10.30 -5.52 -2.73
CA ASP A 51 -9.76 -5.41 -1.37
C ASP A 51 -8.55 -6.35 -1.13
N ASP A 52 -8.38 -7.37 -1.98
CA ASP A 52 -7.24 -8.27 -1.97
C ASP A 52 -6.09 -7.81 -2.89
N MET A 53 -6.15 -6.55 -3.35
CA MET A 53 -5.21 -5.94 -4.30
C MET A 53 -5.16 -6.66 -5.66
N GLU A 54 -6.21 -7.39 -6.03
CA GLU A 54 -6.31 -8.07 -7.32
C GLU A 54 -6.84 -7.13 -8.40
N ILE A 55 -6.38 -7.32 -9.64
CA ILE A 55 -6.76 -6.50 -10.78
C ILE A 55 -7.98 -7.10 -11.49
N LYS A 56 -9.00 -6.25 -11.69
CA LYS A 56 -10.10 -6.50 -12.63
C LYS A 56 -10.05 -5.48 -13.76
N ILE A 57 -9.96 -5.97 -14.98
CA ILE A 57 -10.03 -5.15 -16.20
C ILE A 57 -11.50 -4.81 -16.46
N GLY A 58 -11.84 -3.53 -16.62
CA GLY A 58 -13.19 -3.09 -16.92
C GLY A 58 -13.25 -2.09 -18.06
N ASP A 59 -14.44 -1.55 -18.30
CA ASP A 59 -14.74 -0.58 -19.37
C ASP A 59 -14.41 -1.10 -20.79
N LEU A 60 -15.21 -2.04 -21.25
CA LEU A 60 -15.18 -2.58 -22.61
C LEU A 60 -15.99 -1.73 -23.60
N GLY A 61 -16.37 -0.49 -23.27
CA GLY A 61 -17.21 0.35 -24.12
C GLY A 61 -16.59 0.69 -25.49
N LEU A 62 -15.27 0.65 -25.57
CA LEU A 62 -14.51 0.80 -26.82
C LEU A 62 -13.91 -0.51 -27.32
N ALA A 63 -14.18 -1.64 -26.67
CA ALA A 63 -13.67 -2.94 -27.10
C ALA A 63 -14.31 -3.38 -28.43
N THR A 64 -13.64 -4.26 -29.15
CA THR A 64 -14.15 -4.80 -30.40
C THR A 64 -13.62 -6.21 -30.63
N GLN A 65 -14.37 -7.01 -31.37
CA GLN A 65 -13.96 -8.34 -31.76
C GLN A 65 -13.28 -8.30 -33.13
N VAL A 66 -12.26 -9.14 -33.29
CA VAL A 66 -11.60 -9.43 -34.55
C VAL A 66 -12.34 -10.59 -35.20
N ASP A 67 -13.01 -10.31 -36.32
CA ASP A 67 -13.91 -11.25 -36.98
C ASP A 67 -13.14 -12.34 -37.75
N PHE A 68 -12.01 -11.95 -38.35
CA PHE A 68 -11.11 -12.84 -39.08
C PHE A 68 -9.64 -12.46 -38.84
N ASP A 69 -8.75 -13.44 -38.99
CA ASP A 69 -7.33 -13.24 -38.70
C ASP A 69 -6.74 -12.22 -39.70
N GLY A 70 -6.02 -11.22 -39.16
CA GLY A 70 -5.47 -10.12 -39.96
C GLY A 70 -6.39 -8.89 -40.10
N GLU A 71 -7.60 -8.91 -39.55
CA GLU A 71 -8.47 -7.73 -39.54
C GLU A 71 -7.81 -6.54 -38.82
N ARG A 72 -7.91 -5.34 -39.42
CA ARG A 72 -7.39 -4.08 -38.89
C ARG A 72 -8.51 -3.06 -38.76
N LYS A 73 -8.81 -2.61 -37.55
CA LYS A 73 -9.81 -1.57 -37.28
C LYS A 73 -9.23 -0.18 -37.58
N LYS A 74 -10.03 0.77 -38.08
CA LYS A 74 -9.57 2.12 -38.48
C LYS A 74 -10.13 3.27 -37.63
N THR A 75 -10.98 2.95 -36.66
CA THR A 75 -11.62 3.92 -35.76
C THR A 75 -10.58 4.64 -34.89
N LEU A 76 -10.65 5.97 -34.82
CA LEU A 76 -9.85 6.75 -33.88
C LEU A 76 -10.54 6.71 -32.50
N CYS A 77 -10.00 5.96 -31.56
CA CYS A 77 -10.52 5.84 -30.19
C CYS A 77 -9.39 5.64 -29.17
N GLY A 78 -9.73 5.75 -27.89
CA GLY A 78 -8.80 5.57 -26.77
C GLY A 78 -8.40 6.90 -26.10
N THR A 79 -7.81 6.78 -24.92
CA THR A 79 -7.40 7.93 -24.10
C THR A 79 -6.05 8.52 -24.59
N PRO A 80 -5.90 9.86 -24.72
CA PRO A 80 -4.74 10.49 -25.37
C PRO A 80 -3.35 10.07 -24.85
N ASN A 81 -3.17 9.83 -23.55
CA ASN A 81 -1.88 9.44 -22.98
C ASN A 81 -1.53 7.94 -23.15
N TYR A 82 -2.47 7.14 -23.67
CA TYR A 82 -2.35 5.67 -23.79
C TYR A 82 -2.57 5.18 -25.23
N ILE A 83 -2.91 6.09 -26.15
CA ILE A 83 -3.19 5.77 -27.54
C ILE A 83 -1.91 5.47 -28.32
N ALA A 84 -1.96 4.46 -29.18
CA ALA A 84 -0.84 4.03 -30.01
C ALA A 84 -0.69 4.89 -31.29
N PRO A 85 0.54 5.07 -31.83
CA PRO A 85 0.80 5.95 -32.97
C PRO A 85 0.04 5.55 -34.25
N GLU A 86 -0.18 4.26 -34.47
CA GLU A 86 -0.91 3.73 -35.63
C GLU A 86 -2.41 4.09 -35.62
N VAL A 87 -3.01 4.28 -34.44
CA VAL A 87 -4.40 4.71 -34.27
C VAL A 87 -4.53 6.18 -34.67
N LEU A 88 -3.59 7.03 -34.26
CA LEU A 88 -3.52 8.45 -34.66
C LEU A 88 -3.28 8.62 -36.17
N GLY A 89 -2.56 7.68 -36.79
CA GLY A 89 -2.27 7.66 -38.22
C GLY A 89 -3.38 7.05 -39.08
N LYS A 90 -4.45 6.51 -38.48
CA LYS A 90 -5.51 5.75 -39.17
C LYS A 90 -4.97 4.62 -40.07
N LYS A 91 -3.80 4.06 -39.76
CA LYS A 91 -3.12 3.02 -40.56
C LYS A 91 -3.79 1.64 -40.44
N GLY A 92 -4.80 1.52 -39.57
CA GLY A 92 -5.35 0.24 -39.16
C GLY A 92 -4.65 -0.27 -37.90
N HIS A 93 -5.39 -0.89 -36.99
CA HIS A 93 -4.86 -1.43 -35.75
C HIS A 93 -5.54 -2.75 -35.35
N SER A 94 -4.82 -3.58 -34.59
CA SER A 94 -5.35 -4.81 -33.98
C SER A 94 -4.82 -4.93 -32.54
N TYR A 95 -4.55 -6.15 -32.06
CA TYR A 95 -4.08 -6.46 -30.70
C TYR A 95 -2.88 -5.64 -30.21
N GLU A 96 -2.03 -5.15 -31.11
CA GLU A 96 -0.77 -4.48 -30.78
C GLU A 96 -0.97 -3.14 -30.06
N VAL A 97 -2.15 -2.51 -30.19
CA VAL A 97 -2.46 -1.26 -29.48
C VAL A 97 -2.59 -1.48 -27.98
N ASP A 98 -3.10 -2.64 -27.55
CA ASP A 98 -3.20 -2.96 -26.14
C ASP A 98 -1.79 -3.16 -25.53
N ILE A 99 -0.84 -3.71 -26.30
CA ILE A 99 0.57 -3.84 -25.88
C ILE A 99 1.22 -2.47 -25.67
N TRP A 100 0.94 -1.51 -26.54
CA TRP A 100 1.39 -0.13 -26.37
C TRP A 100 0.82 0.49 -25.08
N SER A 101 -0.49 0.32 -24.85
CA SER A 101 -1.14 0.83 -23.64
C SER A 101 -0.57 0.17 -22.37
N LEU A 102 -0.25 -1.13 -22.39
CA LEU A 102 0.48 -1.82 -21.32
C LEU A 102 1.85 -1.19 -21.06
N GLY A 103 2.58 -0.82 -22.11
CA GLY A 103 3.84 -0.07 -22.02
C GLY A 103 3.66 1.28 -21.33
N CYS A 104 2.63 2.05 -21.70
CA CYS A 104 2.30 3.31 -21.05
C CYS A 104 1.93 3.12 -19.56
N ILE A 105 1.17 2.07 -19.22
CA ILE A 105 0.79 1.74 -17.85
C ILE A 105 2.03 1.40 -17.01
N MET A 106 2.89 0.49 -17.49
CA MET A 106 4.11 0.11 -16.78
C MET A 106 5.04 1.31 -16.57
N TYR A 107 5.22 2.14 -17.60
CA TYR A 107 5.98 3.39 -17.50
C TYR A 107 5.40 4.30 -16.42
N THR A 108 4.08 4.51 -16.43
CA THR A 108 3.41 5.42 -15.49
C THR A 108 3.49 4.93 -14.05
N LEU A 109 3.34 3.62 -13.83
CA LEU A 109 3.47 3.00 -12.51
C LEU A 109 4.89 3.18 -11.93
N LEU A 110 5.94 3.04 -12.73
CA LEU A 110 7.32 3.10 -12.26
C LEU A 110 7.89 4.52 -12.17
N ILE A 111 7.47 5.42 -13.07
CA ILE A 111 8.08 6.76 -13.20
C ILE A 111 7.19 7.85 -12.61
N GLY A 112 5.91 7.58 -12.42
CA GLY A 112 4.96 8.48 -11.77
C GLY A 112 4.33 9.53 -12.69
N LYS A 113 4.51 9.42 -14.00
CA LYS A 113 3.81 10.21 -15.01
C LYS A 113 3.71 9.43 -16.34
N PRO A 114 2.75 9.73 -17.23
CA PRO A 114 2.69 9.10 -18.54
C PRO A 114 3.90 9.44 -19.44
N PRO A 115 4.29 8.55 -20.36
CA PRO A 115 5.51 8.73 -21.19
C PRO A 115 5.47 9.94 -22.12
N PHE A 116 4.28 10.28 -22.63
CA PHE A 116 4.10 11.31 -23.66
C PHE A 116 3.35 12.55 -23.15
N GLU A 117 3.10 12.65 -21.84
CA GLU A 117 2.32 13.73 -21.25
C GLU A 117 2.99 15.11 -21.52
N THR A 118 2.16 16.06 -21.94
CA THR A 118 2.52 17.46 -22.24
C THR A 118 1.36 18.38 -21.85
N THR A 119 1.57 19.69 -21.91
CA THR A 119 0.52 20.69 -21.62
C THR A 119 -0.54 20.81 -22.71
N SER A 120 -0.25 20.38 -23.94
CA SER A 120 -1.17 20.40 -25.08
C SER A 120 -1.32 19.04 -25.73
N LEU A 121 -2.57 18.66 -26.04
CA LEU A 121 -2.89 17.41 -26.77
C LEU A 121 -2.17 17.31 -28.13
N LYS A 122 -1.99 18.44 -28.82
CA LYS A 122 -1.29 18.48 -30.11
C LYS A 122 0.18 18.08 -29.94
N GLU A 123 0.81 18.52 -28.86
CA GLU A 123 2.19 18.14 -28.53
C GLU A 123 2.27 16.68 -28.07
N THR A 124 1.30 16.20 -27.29
CA THR A 124 1.20 14.78 -26.88
C THR A 124 1.18 13.88 -28.10
N TYR A 125 0.29 14.16 -29.06
CA TYR A 125 0.21 13.40 -30.32
C TYR A 125 1.47 13.51 -31.17
N SER A 126 2.14 14.66 -31.16
CA SER A 126 3.43 14.83 -31.83
C SER A 126 4.50 13.91 -31.22
N ARG A 127 4.62 13.87 -29.88
CA ARG A 127 5.57 13.00 -29.18
C ARG A 127 5.26 11.52 -29.40
N ILE A 128 3.98 11.13 -29.37
CA ILE A 128 3.57 9.74 -29.67
C ILE A 128 4.02 9.34 -31.08
N LYS A 129 3.74 10.18 -32.09
CA LYS A 129 4.13 9.90 -33.49
C LYS A 129 5.65 9.81 -33.69
N LYS A 130 6.42 10.59 -32.93
CA LYS A 130 7.89 10.57 -32.93
C LYS A 130 8.50 9.52 -32.00
N ASN A 131 7.67 8.85 -31.20
CA ASN A 131 8.07 7.96 -30.10
C ASN A 131 9.07 8.61 -29.12
N GLU A 132 8.79 9.85 -28.72
CA GLU A 132 9.68 10.68 -27.91
C GLU A 132 9.29 10.65 -26.42
N TYR A 133 10.03 9.87 -25.62
CA TYR A 133 9.90 9.78 -24.16
C TYR A 133 11.27 9.47 -23.52
N ARG A 134 11.41 9.61 -22.19
CA ARG A 134 12.68 9.38 -21.48
C ARG A 134 12.49 8.51 -20.25
N ILE A 135 13.23 7.41 -20.14
CA ILE A 135 13.24 6.57 -18.95
C ILE A 135 14.41 7.01 -18.04
N PRO A 136 14.15 7.47 -16.79
CA PRO A 136 15.20 7.89 -15.85
C PRO A 136 16.22 6.78 -15.55
N PRO A 137 17.50 7.08 -15.28
CA PRO A 137 18.51 6.08 -14.91
C PRO A 137 18.18 5.24 -13.66
N SER A 138 17.32 5.74 -12.77
CA SER A 138 16.86 5.04 -11.57
C SER A 138 16.02 3.80 -11.83
N ILE A 139 15.47 3.64 -13.04
CA ILE A 139 14.71 2.44 -13.44
C ILE A 139 15.68 1.35 -13.89
N SER A 140 15.48 0.12 -13.39
CA SER A 140 16.37 -0.99 -13.69
C SER A 140 16.51 -1.25 -15.20
N PRO A 141 17.66 -1.76 -15.66
CA PRO A 141 17.84 -2.14 -17.06
C PRO A 141 16.78 -3.14 -17.55
N ILE A 142 16.35 -4.05 -16.68
CA ILE A 142 15.34 -5.07 -16.99
C ILE A 142 13.98 -4.41 -17.24
N ALA A 143 13.50 -3.56 -16.32
CA ALA A 143 12.24 -2.84 -16.49
C ALA A 143 12.28 -1.89 -17.71
N ARG A 144 13.41 -1.19 -17.91
CA ARG A 144 13.63 -0.33 -19.08
C ARG A 144 13.49 -1.10 -20.38
N ASN A 145 14.12 -2.27 -20.47
CA ASN A 145 14.08 -3.12 -21.67
C ASN A 145 12.65 -3.51 -22.04
N LEU A 146 11.86 -3.98 -21.07
CA LEU A 146 10.46 -4.36 -21.30
C LEU A 146 9.61 -3.17 -21.74
N ILE A 147 9.74 -2.00 -21.10
CA ILE A 147 9.03 -0.78 -21.51
C ILE A 147 9.38 -0.43 -22.97
N THR A 148 10.67 -0.46 -23.33
CA THR A 148 11.12 -0.17 -24.70
C THR A 148 10.60 -1.16 -25.73
N LYS A 149 10.48 -2.46 -25.38
CA LYS A 149 9.88 -3.49 -26.26
C LYS A 149 8.38 -3.21 -26.50
N MET A 150 7.62 -2.85 -25.46
CA MET A 150 6.19 -2.56 -25.58
C MET A 150 5.91 -1.25 -26.33
N LEU A 151 6.75 -0.22 -26.14
CA LEU A 151 6.63 1.10 -26.77
C LEU A 151 7.44 1.22 -28.08
N ARG A 152 7.51 0.14 -28.88
CA ARG A 152 8.04 0.22 -30.26
C ARG A 152 7.03 0.92 -31.17
N ASN A 153 7.52 1.85 -31.99
CA ASN A 153 6.67 2.61 -32.93
C ASN A 153 6.03 1.69 -33.98
N ASP A 154 6.78 0.71 -34.46
CA ASP A 154 6.30 -0.31 -35.40
C ASP A 154 5.50 -1.40 -34.65
N PRO A 155 4.21 -1.63 -34.96
CA PRO A 155 3.36 -2.57 -34.21
C PRO A 155 3.84 -4.04 -34.24
N PRO A 156 4.26 -4.63 -35.38
CA PRO A 156 4.81 -5.99 -35.43
C PRO A 156 6.09 -6.20 -34.60
N SER A 157 6.83 -5.13 -34.33
CA SER A 157 8.03 -5.16 -33.49
C SER A 157 7.72 -5.25 -31.99
N ARG A 158 6.45 -5.13 -31.58
CA ARG A 158 6.02 -5.31 -30.19
C ARG A 158 5.82 -6.80 -29.87
N PRO A 159 6.14 -7.27 -28.66
CA PRO A 159 5.86 -8.64 -28.26
C PRO A 159 4.36 -8.92 -28.22
N SER A 160 3.96 -10.15 -28.51
CA SER A 160 2.57 -10.59 -28.26
C SER A 160 2.30 -10.64 -26.75
N VAL A 161 1.03 -10.52 -26.36
CA VAL A 161 0.62 -10.62 -24.96
C VAL A 161 1.02 -11.98 -24.32
N HIS A 162 1.13 -13.03 -25.12
CA HIS A 162 1.55 -14.37 -24.68
C HIS A 162 3.05 -14.42 -24.32
N ASN A 163 3.87 -13.61 -24.97
CA ASN A 163 5.32 -13.59 -24.76
C ASN A 163 5.75 -12.65 -23.62
N LEU A 164 4.87 -11.73 -23.18
CA LEU A 164 5.22 -10.73 -22.16
C LEU A 164 5.62 -11.36 -20.82
N LEU A 165 4.93 -12.42 -20.37
CA LEU A 165 5.24 -13.07 -19.08
C LEU A 165 6.54 -13.88 -19.10
N GLN A 166 7.14 -14.08 -20.27
CA GLN A 166 8.43 -14.77 -20.42
C GLN A 166 9.62 -13.79 -20.35
N ASP A 167 9.37 -12.48 -20.32
CA ASP A 167 10.42 -11.47 -20.22
C ASP A 167 11.13 -11.53 -18.86
N ASP A 168 12.44 -11.21 -18.86
CA ASP A 168 13.29 -11.14 -17.67
C ASP A 168 12.67 -10.31 -16.54
N PHE A 169 11.86 -9.31 -16.87
CA PHE A 169 11.14 -8.54 -15.85
C PHE A 169 10.25 -9.41 -14.99
N PHE A 170 9.62 -10.46 -15.52
CA PHE A 170 8.76 -11.37 -14.75
C PHE A 170 9.47 -12.62 -14.26
N THR A 171 10.55 -13.07 -14.92
CA THR A 171 11.23 -14.34 -14.62
C THR A 171 12.44 -14.20 -13.68
N CYS A 172 13.10 -13.03 -13.64
CA CYS A 172 14.34 -12.83 -12.86
C CYS A 172 14.17 -11.97 -11.59
N GLY A 173 12.97 -11.44 -11.33
CA GLY A 173 12.71 -10.55 -10.21
C GLY A 173 11.72 -11.13 -9.20
N TYR A 174 11.75 -10.64 -7.97
CA TYR A 174 10.78 -11.05 -6.95
C TYR A 174 9.36 -10.65 -7.36
N LEU A 175 8.48 -11.65 -7.50
CA LEU A 175 7.05 -11.50 -7.71
C LEU A 175 6.34 -11.77 -6.37
N PRO A 176 5.77 -10.74 -5.72
CA PRO A 176 4.98 -10.95 -4.52
C PRO A 176 3.80 -11.90 -4.81
N PRO A 177 3.49 -12.88 -3.95
CA PRO A 177 2.29 -13.71 -4.12
C PRO A 177 1.01 -12.89 -3.90
N ARG A 178 1.10 -11.87 -3.05
CA ARG A 178 0.04 -10.91 -2.72
C ARG A 178 0.65 -9.60 -2.24
N LEU A 179 -0.07 -8.50 -2.39
CA LEU A 179 0.26 -7.20 -1.80
C LEU A 179 -0.73 -6.85 -0.69
N PRO A 180 -0.27 -6.24 0.42
CA PRO A 180 -1.17 -5.73 1.45
C PRO A 180 -1.91 -4.47 0.98
N THR A 181 -3.08 -4.21 1.55
CA THR A 181 -3.89 -3.01 1.23
C THR A 181 -3.19 -1.70 1.59
N THR A 182 -2.22 -1.74 2.50
CA THR A 182 -1.36 -0.60 2.82
C THR A 182 -0.58 -0.08 1.61
N CYS A 183 -0.37 -0.92 0.58
CA CYS A 183 0.26 -0.50 -0.68
C CYS A 183 -0.47 0.65 -1.37
N LEU A 184 -1.77 0.86 -1.07
CA LEU A 184 -2.58 1.98 -1.58
C LEU A 184 -2.10 3.35 -1.12
N SER A 185 -1.38 3.43 0.00
CA SER A 185 -0.89 4.68 0.58
C SER A 185 0.63 4.70 0.74
N ILE A 186 1.25 3.56 1.06
CA ILE A 186 2.67 3.49 1.43
C ILE A 186 3.37 2.35 0.68
N ALA A 187 4.65 2.54 0.32
CA ALA A 187 5.48 1.49 -0.26
C ALA A 187 5.61 0.27 0.67
N PRO A 188 5.38 -0.96 0.18
CA PRO A 188 5.71 -2.16 0.93
C PRO A 188 7.24 -2.27 1.07
N ARG A 189 7.68 -2.89 2.17
CA ARG A 189 9.11 -3.15 2.37
C ARG A 189 9.44 -4.56 1.89
N PHE A 190 10.24 -4.66 0.84
CA PHE A 190 10.84 -5.92 0.43
C PHE A 190 12.24 -6.03 1.04
N THR A 191 12.48 -7.05 1.86
CA THR A 191 13.81 -7.25 2.46
C THR A 191 14.83 -7.59 1.36
N PRO A 192 16.11 -7.18 1.51
CA PRO A 192 17.16 -7.53 0.54
C PRO A 192 17.27 -9.04 0.29
N ALA A 193 17.03 -9.85 1.32
CA ALA A 193 17.01 -11.31 1.19
C ALA A 193 15.93 -11.81 0.20
N LEU A 194 14.73 -11.22 0.21
CA LEU A 194 13.66 -11.56 -0.74
C LEU A 194 14.01 -11.13 -2.15
N LEU A 195 14.56 -9.93 -2.32
CA LEU A 195 14.99 -9.40 -3.62
C LEU A 195 16.13 -10.24 -4.23
N ASN A 196 17.05 -10.73 -3.39
CA ASN A 196 18.19 -11.55 -3.83
C ASN A 196 17.82 -13.04 -4.02
N SER A 197 16.81 -13.56 -3.32
CA SER A 197 16.40 -14.98 -3.46
C SER A 197 15.90 -15.32 -4.87
N ALA A 198 15.36 -14.34 -5.59
CA ALA A 198 14.88 -14.48 -6.97
C ALA A 198 16.01 -14.53 -8.02
N GLN A 199 17.27 -14.24 -7.65
CA GLN A 199 18.42 -14.28 -8.56
C GLN A 199 19.10 -15.66 -8.66
N ARG A 200 18.64 -16.67 -7.90
CA ARG A 200 19.24 -18.02 -7.96
C ARG A 200 18.79 -18.76 -9.21
N LYS A 201 19.71 -18.93 -10.16
CA LYS A 201 19.58 -19.88 -11.28
C LYS A 201 19.49 -21.33 -10.74
N PRO A 202 18.86 -22.26 -11.49
CA PRO A 202 18.78 -23.67 -11.10
C PRO A 202 20.16 -24.27 -10.82
N LEU A 203 20.21 -25.27 -9.93
CA LEU A 203 21.41 -25.92 -9.34
C LEU A 203 22.38 -26.58 -10.35
N HIS A 204 22.19 -26.44 -11.66
CA HIS A 204 22.94 -27.18 -12.68
C HIS A 204 24.29 -26.57 -13.08
N ASP A 205 24.64 -25.37 -12.59
CA ASP A 205 25.86 -24.64 -12.99
C ASP A 205 26.93 -24.52 -11.87
N ILE A 206 26.84 -25.25 -10.75
CA ILE A 206 27.78 -25.08 -9.60
C ILE A 206 29.10 -25.86 -9.77
N ASN A 207 29.24 -26.73 -10.77
CA ASN A 207 30.50 -27.46 -11.00
C ASN A 207 31.44 -26.73 -11.98
N ASN A 208 31.80 -25.48 -11.70
CA ASN A 208 33.06 -24.87 -12.14
C ASN A 208 33.17 -23.39 -11.68
N ALA A 209 33.64 -23.15 -10.47
CA ALA A 209 34.54 -22.03 -10.13
C ALA A 209 34.93 -22.10 -8.66
N GLY A 210 36.23 -22.06 -8.41
CA GLY A 210 36.84 -22.24 -7.10
C GLY A 210 36.62 -21.09 -6.11
N SER A 211 36.88 -21.45 -4.86
CA SER A 211 36.89 -20.65 -3.64
C SER A 211 37.46 -19.23 -3.79
N THR A 212 36.69 -18.22 -3.40
CA THR A 212 37.23 -16.94 -2.91
C THR A 212 36.43 -16.44 -1.71
N ASN A 213 37.17 -15.96 -0.70
CA ASN A 213 36.72 -15.51 0.61
C ASN A 213 35.81 -14.27 0.51
N SER A 214 34.62 -14.32 1.11
CA SER A 214 33.76 -13.13 1.28
C SER A 214 33.95 -12.50 2.66
N ALA A 215 34.72 -11.41 2.69
CA ALA A 215 34.75 -10.49 3.84
C ALA A 215 33.37 -9.81 4.01
N ALA A 216 32.95 -9.66 5.26
CA ALA A 216 31.70 -9.01 5.64
C ALA A 216 31.74 -7.52 5.25
N ALA A 217 31.01 -7.17 4.19
CA ALA A 217 30.80 -5.79 3.78
C ALA A 217 29.53 -5.24 4.45
N THR A 218 29.71 -4.21 5.27
CA THR A 218 28.64 -3.36 5.80
C THR A 218 27.89 -2.72 4.62
N LEU A 219 26.73 -3.27 4.28
CA LEU A 219 25.84 -2.71 3.27
C LEU A 219 25.19 -1.44 3.83
N LYS A 220 25.70 -0.28 3.43
CA LYS A 220 24.91 0.95 3.42
C LYS A 220 23.77 0.74 2.43
N CYS A 221 22.57 0.46 2.92
CA CYS A 221 21.36 0.61 2.10
C CYS A 221 21.27 2.09 1.70
N GLU A 222 21.23 2.35 0.40
CA GLU A 222 20.84 3.65 -0.11
C GLU A 222 19.45 4.00 0.41
N PRO A 223 19.21 5.27 0.82
CA PRO A 223 17.91 5.68 1.28
C PRO A 223 16.90 5.46 0.15
N ALA A 224 15.81 4.76 0.46
CA ALA A 224 14.64 4.72 -0.41
C ALA A 224 14.35 6.16 -0.89
N SER A 225 14.13 6.32 -2.19
CA SER A 225 13.83 7.60 -2.82
C SER A 225 12.92 8.46 -1.95
N GLN A 226 13.34 9.69 -1.64
CA GLN A 226 12.70 10.72 -0.80
C GLN A 226 11.29 11.19 -1.27
N ASN A 227 10.54 10.36 -2.00
CA ASN A 227 9.23 10.69 -2.56
C ASN A 227 8.06 9.99 -1.86
N ASP A 228 8.28 9.29 -0.73
CA ASP A 228 7.20 8.91 0.18
C ASP A 228 6.69 10.17 0.88
N VAL A 229 5.89 10.98 0.17
CA VAL A 229 5.16 12.10 0.77
C VAL A 229 4.05 11.50 1.63
N GLU A 230 4.40 11.07 2.84
CA GLU A 230 3.41 10.75 3.87
C GLU A 230 2.43 11.92 3.99
N SER A 231 1.12 11.64 4.01
CA SER A 231 0.11 12.69 4.16
C SER A 231 0.44 13.51 5.41
N PRO A 232 0.55 14.85 5.34
CA PRO A 232 1.02 15.66 6.46
C PRO A 232 0.11 15.57 7.70
N ASP A 233 -1.14 15.11 7.52
CA ASP A 233 -2.12 14.87 8.56
C ASP A 233 -2.27 13.41 8.99
N PHE A 234 -1.59 12.46 8.33
CA PHE A 234 -1.73 11.02 8.58
C PHE A 234 -3.19 10.53 8.47
N HIS A 235 -3.92 11.02 7.46
CA HIS A 235 -5.31 10.66 7.16
C HIS A 235 -6.35 11.02 8.22
N MET A 236 -6.01 11.89 9.18
CA MET A 236 -6.92 12.33 10.23
C MET A 236 -8.10 13.13 9.70
N ASP A 237 -7.89 13.99 8.71
CA ASP A 237 -8.97 14.81 8.15
C ASP A 237 -9.95 13.97 7.33
N ASP A 238 -9.44 12.94 6.64
CA ASP A 238 -10.27 11.97 5.92
C ASP A 238 -11.10 11.14 6.89
N LEU A 239 -10.48 10.60 7.96
CA LEU A 239 -11.20 9.87 8.99
C LEU A 239 -12.29 10.73 9.65
N MET A 240 -11.99 12.00 9.91
CA MET A 240 -12.94 12.94 10.50
C MET A 240 -14.17 13.13 9.60
N LYS A 241 -13.98 13.34 8.30
CA LYS A 241 -15.08 13.47 7.33
C LYS A 241 -15.94 12.21 7.28
N GLN A 242 -15.30 11.03 7.25
CA GLN A 242 -16.01 9.75 7.25
C GLN A 242 -16.85 9.56 8.53
N LEU A 243 -16.30 9.88 9.71
CA LEU A 243 -17.00 9.79 10.98
C LEU A 243 -18.16 10.78 11.08
N ILE A 244 -17.98 12.04 10.66
CA ILE A 244 -19.05 13.05 10.65
C ILE A 244 -20.20 12.56 9.78
N THR A 245 -19.90 12.14 8.55
CA THR A 245 -20.91 11.64 7.60
C THR A 245 -21.72 10.48 8.17
N LEU A 246 -21.04 9.52 8.82
CA LEU A 246 -21.71 8.39 9.46
C LEU A 246 -22.55 8.84 10.66
N ILE A 247 -22.01 9.67 11.56
CA ILE A 247 -22.70 10.09 12.79
C ILE A 247 -23.96 10.90 12.45
N ASP A 248 -23.88 11.81 11.47
CA ASP A 248 -24.99 12.66 11.06
C ASP A 248 -26.14 11.85 10.43
N SER A 249 -25.86 10.65 9.93
CA SER A 249 -26.89 9.71 9.45
C SER A 249 -27.71 9.04 10.56
N ASN A 250 -27.36 9.27 11.83
CA ASN A 250 -27.99 8.68 13.02
C ASN A 250 -28.16 7.15 12.90
N PRO A 251 -27.07 6.37 12.75
CA PRO A 251 -27.14 4.96 12.37
C PRO A 251 -27.85 4.08 13.42
N SER A 252 -27.94 4.52 14.68
CA SER A 252 -28.65 3.80 15.74
C SER A 252 -30.15 4.12 15.85
N GLN A 253 -30.68 5.00 14.99
CA GLN A 253 -32.10 5.38 14.97
C GLN A 253 -32.84 4.84 13.74
N ARG A 254 -32.21 3.96 12.96
CA ARG A 254 -32.87 3.31 11.81
C ARG A 254 -34.02 2.43 12.27
N ARG A 255 -35.08 2.37 11.47
CA ARG A 255 -36.27 1.54 11.73
C ARG A 255 -35.93 0.05 11.79
N LEU A 256 -35.05 -0.38 10.89
CA LEU A 256 -34.48 -1.72 10.84
C LEU A 256 -32.96 -1.58 10.88
N ILE A 257 -32.30 -2.33 11.76
CA ILE A 257 -30.85 -2.35 11.91
C ILE A 257 -30.36 -3.72 11.47
N GLU A 258 -29.57 -3.76 10.40
CA GLU A 258 -29.02 -4.98 9.78
C GLU A 258 -27.50 -4.90 9.78
N MET A 259 -26.88 -5.00 10.97
CA MET A 259 -25.43 -4.83 11.10
C MET A 259 -24.64 -5.86 10.29
N ASP A 260 -25.17 -7.07 10.11
CA ASP A 260 -24.52 -8.15 9.38
C ASP A 260 -24.31 -7.79 7.90
N GLU A 261 -25.22 -7.01 7.29
CA GLU A 261 -25.08 -6.50 5.92
C GLU A 261 -23.97 -5.44 5.77
N ALA A 262 -23.52 -4.87 6.89
CA ALA A 262 -22.42 -3.93 6.91
C ALA A 262 -21.06 -4.57 7.18
N GLU A 263 -21.04 -5.87 7.54
CA GLU A 263 -19.81 -6.60 7.82
C GLU A 263 -18.99 -6.78 6.53
N ASP A 264 -17.70 -6.49 6.61
CA ASP A 264 -16.76 -6.63 5.50
C ASP A 264 -15.43 -7.22 6.01
N PRO A 265 -15.27 -8.55 5.96
CA PRO A 265 -14.04 -9.22 6.35
C PRO A 265 -12.83 -8.87 5.46
N ALA A 266 -13.06 -8.38 4.24
CA ALA A 266 -11.99 -7.94 3.35
C ALA A 266 -11.36 -6.64 3.88
N ALA A 267 -12.16 -5.79 4.54
CA ALA A 267 -11.72 -4.54 5.17
C ALA A 267 -11.04 -4.71 6.56
N ASN A 268 -10.83 -5.94 7.03
CA ASN A 268 -10.12 -6.20 8.31
C ASN A 268 -8.76 -5.46 8.37
N PRO A 269 -8.42 -4.80 9.50
CA PRO A 269 -7.16 -4.09 9.65
C PRO A 269 -6.00 -5.08 9.60
N VAL A 270 -4.94 -4.70 8.87
CA VAL A 270 -3.72 -5.53 8.73
C VAL A 270 -2.92 -5.56 10.03
N LEU A 271 -2.75 -4.40 10.66
CA LEU A 271 -2.02 -4.25 11.92
C LEU A 271 -2.80 -3.41 12.93
N TRP A 272 -2.85 -3.87 14.17
CA TRP A 272 -3.42 -3.15 15.32
C TRP A 272 -2.58 -3.40 16.58
N ILE A 273 -2.73 -2.54 17.58
CA ILE A 273 -2.05 -2.70 18.88
C ILE A 273 -2.78 -3.78 19.67
N SER A 274 -2.08 -4.88 19.92
CA SER A 274 -2.59 -6.04 20.64
C SER A 274 -2.33 -5.98 22.15
N LYS A 275 -1.22 -5.32 22.56
CA LYS A 275 -0.82 -5.10 23.96
C LYS A 275 -0.13 -3.75 24.11
N TRP A 276 -0.17 -3.15 25.30
CA TRP A 276 0.51 -1.90 25.61
C TRP A 276 0.86 -1.81 27.09
N VAL A 277 1.91 -1.06 27.41
CA VAL A 277 2.39 -0.78 28.77
C VAL A 277 2.71 0.71 28.86
N ASP A 278 2.06 1.38 29.80
CA ASP A 278 2.30 2.78 30.11
C ASP A 278 3.36 2.89 31.21
N TYR A 279 4.58 3.29 30.81
CA TYR A 279 5.69 3.60 31.71
C TYR A 279 6.20 5.02 31.43
N THR A 280 5.26 5.95 31.21
CA THR A 280 5.56 7.32 30.78
C THR A 280 6.02 8.25 31.90
N ASP A 281 5.89 7.85 33.16
CA ASP A 281 6.53 8.52 34.29
C ASP A 281 8.06 8.50 34.21
N LYS A 282 8.65 7.52 33.51
CA LYS A 282 10.11 7.40 33.35
C LYS A 282 10.60 7.34 31.91
N TYR A 283 9.98 6.53 31.05
CA TYR A 283 10.58 6.13 29.79
C TYR A 283 9.71 6.40 28.58
N GLY A 284 8.45 5.96 28.61
CA GLY A 284 7.55 6.04 27.46
C GLY A 284 6.51 4.93 27.42
N LEU A 285 5.82 4.85 26.29
CA LEU A 285 4.76 3.87 26.04
C LEU A 285 5.31 2.71 25.19
N GLY A 286 5.35 1.51 25.77
CA GLY A 286 5.64 0.27 25.04
C GLY A 286 4.36 -0.34 24.47
N TYR A 287 4.44 -0.93 23.28
CA TYR A 287 3.31 -1.61 22.64
C TYR A 287 3.75 -2.78 21.79
N GLN A 288 2.83 -3.73 21.59
CA GLN A 288 2.99 -4.89 20.71
C GLN A 288 1.87 -4.83 19.67
N LEU A 289 2.21 -5.03 18.40
CA LEU A 289 1.23 -5.17 17.31
C LEU A 289 0.71 -6.61 17.23
N CYS A 290 -0.32 -6.84 16.42
CA CYS A 290 -0.93 -8.16 16.27
C CYS A 290 -0.05 -9.17 15.53
N ASP A 291 0.98 -8.75 14.80
CA ASP A 291 1.99 -9.61 14.16
C ASP A 291 3.17 -9.98 15.07
N ASN A 292 3.09 -9.62 16.36
CA ASN A 292 4.12 -9.77 17.40
C ASN A 292 5.34 -8.84 17.27
N SER A 293 5.36 -7.91 16.31
CA SER A 293 6.32 -6.82 16.34
C SER A 293 6.07 -5.93 17.56
N ASN A 294 7.13 -5.29 18.05
CA ASN A 294 7.10 -4.46 19.26
C ASN A 294 7.57 -3.05 18.94
N GLY A 295 7.05 -2.06 19.65
CA GLY A 295 7.50 -0.69 19.52
C GLY A 295 7.48 0.04 20.85
N VAL A 296 8.29 1.09 20.93
CA VAL A 296 8.29 2.03 22.05
C VAL A 296 8.25 3.44 21.51
N LEU A 297 7.32 4.25 22.03
CA LEU A 297 7.35 5.70 21.89
C LEU A 297 7.94 6.28 23.18
N PHE A 298 9.15 6.80 23.09
CA PHE A 298 9.85 7.38 24.24
C PHE A 298 9.35 8.80 24.54
N ASN A 299 9.53 9.23 25.80
CA ASN A 299 9.17 10.57 26.26
C ASN A 299 9.91 11.70 25.51
N ASP A 300 11.07 11.40 24.91
CA ASP A 300 11.83 12.34 24.08
C ASP A 300 11.31 12.45 22.64
N CYS A 301 10.12 11.90 22.34
CA CYS A 301 9.46 11.86 21.04
C CYS A 301 10.14 10.99 19.97
N THR A 302 11.13 10.18 20.35
CA THR A 302 11.76 9.20 19.45
C THR A 302 11.05 7.84 19.55
N ARG A 303 11.25 6.98 18.56
CA ARG A 303 10.62 5.65 18.50
C ARG A 303 11.66 4.59 18.18
N LEU A 304 11.42 3.40 18.71
CA LEU A 304 12.20 2.21 18.36
C LEU A 304 11.23 1.05 18.12
N LEU A 305 11.33 0.42 16.95
CA LEU A 305 10.55 -0.73 16.55
C LEU A 305 11.45 -1.96 16.50
N LEU A 306 10.91 -3.12 16.86
CA LEU A 306 11.49 -4.44 16.69
C LEU A 306 10.53 -5.28 15.85
N TYR A 307 11.03 -5.75 14.71
CA TYR A 307 10.28 -6.59 13.79
C TYR A 307 10.02 -7.98 14.40
N ASN A 308 9.02 -8.69 13.88
CA ASN A 308 8.61 -10.01 14.37
C ASN A 308 9.65 -11.13 14.17
N ASN A 309 10.72 -10.86 13.40
CA ASN A 309 11.88 -11.74 13.27
C ASN A 309 12.84 -11.66 14.46
N ASP A 310 12.54 -10.83 15.46
CA ASP A 310 13.34 -10.63 16.67
C ASP A 310 14.81 -10.26 16.40
N GLU A 311 15.11 -9.68 15.24
CA GLU A 311 16.47 -9.28 14.86
C GLU A 311 16.54 -7.85 14.34
N GLN A 312 15.62 -7.45 13.45
CA GLN A 312 15.66 -6.14 12.82
C GLN A 312 15.03 -5.07 13.72
N ILE A 313 15.72 -3.94 13.87
CA ILE A 313 15.21 -2.76 14.57
C ILE A 313 15.21 -1.53 13.67
N GLU A 314 14.21 -0.68 13.88
CA GLU A 314 14.05 0.58 13.19
C GLU A 314 13.95 1.70 14.23
N TYR A 315 14.86 2.66 14.15
CA TYR A 315 14.90 3.83 15.01
C TYR A 315 14.40 5.05 14.23
N ILE A 316 13.47 5.78 14.83
CA ILE A 316 12.87 6.99 14.27
C ILE A 316 13.16 8.14 15.23
N ASP A 317 13.86 9.16 14.76
CA ASP A 317 14.21 10.33 15.59
C ASP A 317 13.05 11.33 15.72
N LYS A 318 13.33 12.52 16.26
CA LYS A 318 12.32 13.54 16.55
C LYS A 318 11.88 14.28 15.28
N GLU A 319 12.76 14.29 14.29
CA GLU A 319 12.59 14.86 12.97
C GLU A 319 11.91 13.88 11.99
N MET A 320 11.53 12.69 12.47
CA MET A 320 10.96 11.58 11.70
C MET A 320 11.95 10.99 10.68
N SER A 321 13.25 11.18 10.89
CA SER A 321 14.29 10.48 10.15
C SER A 321 14.41 9.06 10.66
N GLU A 322 14.57 8.13 9.73
CA GLU A 322 14.58 6.70 10.02
C GLU A 322 15.96 6.10 9.80
N SER A 323 16.36 5.22 10.71
CA SER A 323 17.58 4.43 10.59
C SER A 323 17.33 2.98 10.96
N TYR A 324 17.97 2.08 10.22
CA TYR A 324 17.74 0.64 10.30
C TYR A 324 18.97 -0.04 10.83
N HIS A 325 18.77 -0.92 11.80
CA HIS A 325 19.84 -1.64 12.47
C HIS A 325 19.39 -3.07 12.77
N THR A 326 20.27 -3.86 13.38
CA THR A 326 19.91 -5.18 13.91
C THR A 326 20.23 -5.22 15.39
N LEU A 327 19.59 -6.10 16.17
CA LEU A 327 19.94 -6.31 17.58
C LEU A 327 21.40 -6.76 17.81
N LYS A 328 22.10 -7.18 16.75
CA LYS A 328 23.53 -7.54 16.76
C LYS A 328 24.44 -6.34 16.45
N SER A 329 23.94 -5.33 15.74
CA SER A 329 24.73 -4.21 15.24
C SER A 329 23.87 -2.95 15.18
N TYR A 330 24.06 -2.06 16.16
CA TYR A 330 23.45 -0.73 16.25
C TYR A 330 24.41 0.25 16.94
N PRO A 331 24.27 1.57 16.76
CA PRO A 331 25.11 2.58 17.42
C PRO A 331 25.01 2.54 18.96
N ASP A 332 26.12 2.74 19.67
CA ASP A 332 26.18 2.72 21.13
C ASP A 332 25.20 3.69 21.80
N THR A 333 24.85 4.78 21.11
CA THR A 333 23.85 5.77 21.54
C THR A 333 22.46 5.18 21.75
N LEU A 334 22.13 4.07 21.09
CA LEU A 334 20.84 3.39 21.22
C LEU A 334 20.79 2.32 22.31
N THR A 335 21.92 1.98 22.95
CA THR A 335 22.02 0.87 23.92
C THR A 335 20.96 0.92 25.03
N LYS A 336 20.73 2.09 25.62
CA LYS A 336 19.71 2.26 26.67
C LYS A 336 18.29 2.03 26.13
N LYS A 337 17.98 2.56 24.94
CA LYS A 337 16.65 2.42 24.30
C LYS A 337 16.38 0.97 23.86
N VAL A 338 17.39 0.29 23.29
CA VAL A 338 17.30 -1.13 22.94
C VAL A 338 17.08 -1.99 24.18
N THR A 339 17.75 -1.67 25.29
CA THR A 339 17.54 -2.37 26.56
C THR A 339 16.11 -2.21 27.08
N LEU A 340 15.56 -0.98 27.06
CA LEU A 340 14.18 -0.72 27.45
C LEU A 340 13.17 -1.43 26.54
N LEU A 341 13.41 -1.45 25.22
CA LEU A 341 12.58 -2.19 24.26
C LEU A 341 12.52 -3.68 24.61
N LYS A 342 13.65 -4.31 24.98
CA LYS A 342 13.70 -5.70 25.42
C LYS A 342 12.86 -5.92 26.69
N TYR A 343 12.94 -5.01 27.66
CA TYR A 343 12.12 -5.09 28.88
C TYR A 343 10.62 -5.00 28.58
N PHE A 344 10.18 -4.02 27.76
CA PHE A 344 8.79 -3.92 27.34
C PHE A 344 8.31 -5.19 26.62
N ARG A 345 9.09 -5.70 25.67
CA ARG A 345 8.79 -6.95 24.93
C ARG A 345 8.59 -8.13 25.89
N ASN A 346 9.53 -8.36 26.79
CA ASN A 346 9.49 -9.50 27.71
C ASN A 346 8.28 -9.38 28.64
N TYR A 347 8.07 -8.20 29.24
CA TYR A 347 6.93 -7.96 30.11
C TYR A 347 5.58 -8.21 29.39
N MET A 348 5.38 -7.65 28.20
CA MET A 348 4.15 -7.84 27.43
C MET A 348 3.93 -9.30 27.02
N SER A 349 5.01 -10.03 26.73
CA SER A 349 4.94 -11.44 26.33
C SER A 349 4.52 -12.32 27.50
N GLU A 350 5.03 -12.05 28.69
CA GLU A 350 4.79 -12.85 29.91
C GLU A 350 3.48 -12.50 30.63
N HIS A 351 3.07 -11.23 30.64
CA HIS A 351 2.02 -10.75 31.58
C HIS A 351 0.70 -10.32 30.94
N LEU A 352 0.65 -10.14 29.62
CA LEU A 352 -0.50 -9.53 28.96
C LEU A 352 -1.14 -10.45 27.92
N LEU A 353 -2.47 -10.46 27.90
CA LEU A 353 -3.27 -11.15 26.88
C LEU A 353 -3.26 -10.38 25.55
N LYS A 354 -3.20 -11.11 24.44
CA LYS A 354 -3.18 -10.53 23.09
C LYS A 354 -4.61 -10.18 22.63
N ALA A 355 -4.90 -8.90 22.43
CA ALA A 355 -6.19 -8.49 21.89
C ALA A 355 -6.35 -8.91 20.41
N GLY A 356 -7.46 -9.57 20.08
CA GLY A 356 -7.72 -10.08 18.73
C GLY A 356 -6.95 -11.36 18.38
N ALA A 357 -6.55 -12.16 19.37
CA ALA A 357 -5.77 -13.39 19.16
C ALA A 357 -6.41 -14.42 18.21
N ASN A 358 -7.73 -14.39 18.04
CA ASN A 358 -8.48 -15.32 17.19
C ASN A 358 -8.40 -14.97 15.70
N MET A 359 -7.80 -13.84 15.33
CA MET A 359 -7.62 -13.42 13.95
C MET A 359 -6.33 -14.02 13.38
N ALA A 360 -6.47 -14.81 12.31
CA ALA A 360 -5.34 -15.27 11.52
C ALA A 360 -4.78 -14.11 10.67
N PRO A 361 -3.45 -13.90 10.64
CA PRO A 361 -2.83 -12.98 9.67
C PRO A 361 -3.17 -13.41 8.24
N LYS A 362 -3.43 -12.46 7.33
CA LYS A 362 -3.62 -12.80 5.91
C LYS A 362 -2.24 -12.99 5.26
N GLU A 363 -2.15 -13.93 4.30
CA GLU A 363 -0.92 -14.07 3.50
C GLU A 363 -0.60 -12.74 2.79
N GLY A 364 0.66 -12.29 2.88
CA GLY A 364 1.11 -11.01 2.31
C GLY A 364 1.12 -9.83 3.28
N ASP A 365 0.48 -9.93 4.46
CA ASP A 365 0.52 -8.88 5.50
C ASP A 365 1.94 -8.60 6.00
N GLN A 366 2.82 -9.60 5.92
CA GLN A 366 4.25 -9.54 6.25
C GLN A 366 5.06 -8.52 5.42
N PHE A 367 4.55 -8.08 4.26
CA PHE A 367 5.21 -7.06 3.43
C PHE A 367 4.77 -5.63 3.80
N SER A 368 3.79 -5.49 4.69
CA SER A 368 3.34 -4.19 5.17
C SER A 368 4.46 -3.53 5.95
N ARG A 369 4.72 -2.25 5.66
CA ARG A 369 5.58 -1.43 6.50
C ARG A 369 4.97 -1.36 7.91
N LEU A 370 5.77 -1.67 8.93
CA LEU A 370 5.31 -1.59 10.31
C LEU A 370 4.89 -0.15 10.63
N PRO A 371 3.62 0.08 11.03
CA PRO A 371 3.21 1.38 11.49
C PRO A 371 3.79 1.60 12.89
N PHE A 372 4.26 2.81 13.14
CA PHE A 372 4.69 3.22 14.47
C PHE A 372 3.59 4.01 15.17
N LEU A 373 3.60 3.99 16.50
CA LEU A 373 2.74 4.85 17.30
C LEU A 373 3.17 6.31 17.15
N ARG A 374 2.35 7.11 16.46
CA ARG A 374 2.61 8.53 16.24
C ARG A 374 2.38 9.32 17.52
N THR A 375 1.20 9.15 18.09
CA THR A 375 0.78 9.83 19.32
C THR A 375 -0.25 9.00 20.04
N TRP A 376 -0.40 9.27 21.33
CA TRP A 376 -1.40 8.65 22.17
C TRP A 376 -1.76 9.60 23.30
N PHE A 377 -2.93 9.38 23.88
CA PHE A 377 -3.30 9.99 25.15
C PHE A 377 -4.35 9.12 25.84
N ARG A 378 -4.55 9.39 27.12
CA ARG A 378 -5.54 8.70 27.95
C ARG A 378 -6.60 9.67 28.43
N THR A 379 -7.80 9.15 28.60
CA THR A 379 -8.87 9.79 29.36
C THR A 379 -9.20 8.95 30.60
N ARG A 380 -10.25 9.32 31.33
CA ARG A 380 -10.77 8.47 32.41
C ARG A 380 -11.39 7.16 31.90
N SER A 381 -11.86 7.13 30.64
CA SER A 381 -12.67 6.02 30.12
C SER A 381 -11.93 5.16 29.09
N ALA A 382 -10.89 5.67 28.45
CA ALA A 382 -10.21 4.99 27.36
C ALA A 382 -8.77 5.47 27.15
N ILE A 383 -7.97 4.63 26.49
CA ILE A 383 -6.70 5.01 25.85
C ILE A 383 -6.92 5.13 24.34
N ILE A 384 -6.36 6.20 23.76
CA ILE A 384 -6.45 6.54 22.34
C ILE A 384 -5.05 6.40 21.75
N LEU A 385 -4.93 5.62 20.69
CA LEU A 385 -3.66 5.25 20.06
C LEU A 385 -3.76 5.56 18.57
N HIS A 386 -2.87 6.41 18.05
CA HIS A 386 -2.87 6.81 16.64
C HIS A 386 -1.59 6.33 15.95
N LEU A 387 -1.74 5.45 14.97
CA LEU A 387 -0.65 4.84 14.21
C LEU A 387 -0.27 5.67 12.97
N SER A 388 0.96 5.51 12.49
CA SER A 388 1.47 6.23 11.30
C SER A 388 0.77 5.86 9.99
N ASN A 389 0.06 4.73 9.92
CA ASN A 389 -0.77 4.40 8.76
C ASN A 389 -2.17 5.06 8.79
N GLY A 390 -2.42 5.96 9.75
CA GLY A 390 -3.70 6.64 9.96
C GLY A 390 -4.73 5.84 10.77
N THR A 391 -4.39 4.63 11.21
CA THR A 391 -5.29 3.84 12.06
C THR A 391 -5.45 4.50 13.43
N LEU A 392 -6.70 4.71 13.84
CA LEU A 392 -7.05 5.19 15.18
C LEU A 392 -7.65 4.04 15.98
N GLN A 393 -6.96 3.61 17.04
CA GLN A 393 -7.45 2.59 17.95
C GLN A 393 -7.84 3.21 19.29
N ILE A 394 -9.02 2.83 19.80
CA ILE A 394 -9.51 3.25 21.11
C ILE A 394 -9.87 2.02 21.91
N ASN A 395 -9.23 1.87 23.07
CA ASN A 395 -9.51 0.78 24.00
C ASN A 395 -10.22 1.35 25.24
N PHE A 396 -11.46 0.92 25.48
CA PHE A 396 -12.27 1.35 26.61
C PHE A 396 -11.95 0.51 27.86
N PHE A 397 -11.75 1.16 29.00
CA PHE A 397 -11.29 0.50 30.22
C PHE A 397 -12.40 -0.27 30.93
N ASN A 398 -13.61 0.30 30.99
CA ASN A 398 -14.69 -0.21 31.84
C ASN A 398 -15.25 -1.56 31.38
N ASP A 399 -15.35 -1.77 30.07
CA ASP A 399 -16.01 -2.95 29.47
C ASP A 399 -15.07 -3.75 28.55
N HIS A 400 -13.81 -3.32 28.46
CA HIS A 400 -12.78 -3.89 27.60
C HIS A 400 -13.10 -3.94 26.10
N THR A 401 -14.11 -3.22 25.64
CA THR A 401 -14.43 -3.07 24.23
C THR A 401 -13.38 -2.22 23.51
N LYS A 402 -13.26 -2.39 22.20
CA LYS A 402 -12.28 -1.66 21.39
C LYS A 402 -12.88 -1.29 20.04
N ILE A 403 -12.47 -0.15 19.52
CA ILE A 403 -12.69 0.20 18.12
C ILE A 403 -11.36 0.47 17.44
N ILE A 404 -11.23 0.01 16.20
CA ILE A 404 -10.06 0.20 15.34
C ILE A 404 -10.59 0.83 14.04
N LEU A 405 -10.29 2.09 13.83
CA LEU A 405 -10.77 2.87 12.69
C LEU A 405 -9.66 2.96 11.63
N CYS A 406 -9.96 2.51 10.42
CA CYS A 406 -9.03 2.54 9.29
C CYS A 406 -9.58 3.48 8.20
N PRO A 407 -9.06 4.72 8.07
CA PRO A 407 -9.57 5.69 7.09
C PRO A 407 -9.41 5.21 5.65
N LEU A 408 -8.29 4.53 5.34
CA LEU A 408 -8.00 4.04 4.00
C LEU A 408 -9.02 3.02 3.51
N MET A 409 -9.49 2.16 4.41
CA MET A 409 -10.52 1.16 4.12
C MET A 409 -11.95 1.71 4.27
N GLY A 410 -12.09 2.90 4.88
CA GLY A 410 -13.38 3.45 5.27
C GLY A 410 -14.13 2.50 6.20
N ALA A 411 -13.44 1.93 7.18
CA ALA A 411 -13.96 0.84 8.00
C ALA A 411 -13.69 1.03 9.50
N VAL A 412 -14.54 0.39 10.32
CA VAL A 412 -14.36 0.24 11.77
C VAL A 412 -14.40 -1.23 12.13
N THR A 413 -13.37 -1.70 12.83
CA THR A 413 -13.43 -2.96 13.57
C THR A 413 -13.93 -2.68 14.97
N TYR A 414 -14.93 -3.43 15.41
CA TYR A 414 -15.43 -3.42 16.77
C TYR A 414 -15.11 -4.75 17.45
N ILE A 415 -14.41 -4.67 18.58
CA ILE A 415 -14.21 -5.79 19.50
C ILE A 415 -15.15 -5.58 20.68
N ASP A 416 -16.19 -6.41 20.77
CA ASP A 416 -17.22 -6.27 21.78
C ASP A 416 -16.81 -6.89 23.14
N VAL A 417 -17.74 -6.88 24.10
CA VAL A 417 -17.54 -7.42 25.45
C VAL A 417 -17.28 -8.93 25.45
N THR A 418 -17.81 -9.64 24.46
CA THR A 418 -17.63 -11.10 24.25
C THR A 418 -16.32 -11.44 23.52
N LYS A 419 -15.55 -10.42 23.15
CA LYS A 419 -14.35 -10.50 22.31
C LYS A 419 -14.63 -10.90 20.86
N LYS A 420 -15.89 -10.80 20.40
CA LYS A 420 -16.21 -10.94 18.98
C LYS A 420 -15.53 -9.80 18.21
N PHE A 421 -14.80 -10.15 17.16
CA PHE A 421 -14.10 -9.23 16.29
C PHE A 421 -14.87 -9.13 14.98
N CYS A 422 -15.50 -7.99 14.72
CA CYS A 422 -16.24 -7.74 13.48
C CYS A 422 -15.77 -6.43 12.86
N THR A 423 -15.57 -6.43 11.54
CA THR A 423 -15.20 -5.22 10.79
C THR A 423 -16.36 -4.80 9.90
N TYR A 424 -16.68 -3.51 9.93
CA TYR A 424 -17.79 -2.95 9.19
C TYR A 424 -17.33 -1.78 8.32
N ARG A 425 -17.83 -1.71 7.09
CA ARG A 425 -17.66 -0.52 6.24
C ARG A 425 -18.50 0.63 6.80
N LEU A 426 -17.90 1.81 6.97
CA LEU A 426 -18.60 2.99 7.49
C LEU A 426 -19.77 3.39 6.58
N THR A 427 -19.61 3.28 5.26
CA THR A 427 -20.68 3.54 4.27
C THR A 427 -21.81 2.52 4.36
N GLN A 428 -21.53 1.26 4.68
CA GLN A 428 -22.57 0.27 4.88
C GLN A 428 -23.27 0.44 6.22
N LEU A 429 -22.55 0.80 7.30
CA LEU A 429 -23.18 1.19 8.56
C LEU A 429 -24.09 2.41 8.40
N GLN A 430 -23.71 3.36 7.53
CA GLN A 430 -24.58 4.48 7.18
C GLN A 430 -25.88 3.97 6.56
N LYS A 431 -25.85 2.94 5.69
CA LYS A 431 -27.01 2.40 4.98
C LYS A 431 -27.85 1.40 5.79
N HIS A 432 -27.22 0.57 6.61
CA HIS A 432 -27.88 -0.54 7.31
C HIS A 432 -28.07 -0.29 8.81
N GLY A 433 -27.48 0.80 9.33
CA GLY A 433 -27.56 1.17 10.75
C GLY A 433 -26.60 0.37 11.63
N CYS A 434 -26.56 0.73 12.92
CA CYS A 434 -25.74 0.02 13.90
C CYS A 434 -26.32 0.09 15.31
N CYS A 435 -25.87 -0.80 16.20
CA CYS A 435 -26.32 -0.82 17.58
C CYS A 435 -25.94 0.48 18.33
N ARG A 436 -26.72 0.84 19.35
CA ARG A 436 -26.50 2.06 20.16
C ARG A 436 -25.12 2.10 20.79
N GLU A 437 -24.64 0.93 21.21
CA GLU A 437 -23.33 0.63 21.80
C GLU A 437 -22.18 1.11 20.88
N LEU A 438 -22.20 0.69 19.60
CA LEU A 438 -21.21 1.08 18.60
C LEU A 438 -21.37 2.55 18.20
N ALA A 439 -22.61 3.03 18.00
CA ALA A 439 -22.87 4.43 17.67
C ALA A 439 -22.34 5.40 18.75
N HIS A 440 -22.46 5.05 20.03
CA HIS A 440 -21.91 5.83 21.14
C HIS A 440 -20.38 5.89 21.08
N ARG A 441 -19.72 4.75 20.82
CA ARG A 441 -18.25 4.68 20.67
C ARG A 441 -17.75 5.45 19.46
N LEU A 442 -18.46 5.43 18.35
CA LEU A 442 -18.14 6.22 17.16
C LEU A 442 -18.24 7.74 17.43
N ARG A 443 -19.27 8.18 18.17
CA ARG A 443 -19.36 9.58 18.63
C ARG A 443 -18.19 9.95 19.53
N TYR A 444 -17.85 9.09 20.48
CA TYR A 444 -16.67 9.29 21.33
C TYR A 444 -15.38 9.37 20.51
N ALA A 445 -15.22 8.51 19.49
CA ALA A 445 -14.08 8.52 18.59
C ALA A 445 -13.94 9.83 17.83
N ARG A 446 -15.04 10.40 17.34
CA ARG A 446 -15.05 11.72 16.69
C ARG A 446 -14.50 12.79 17.64
N THR A 447 -15.00 12.86 18.87
CA THR A 447 -14.50 13.82 19.88
C THR A 447 -13.02 13.61 20.21
N MET A 448 -12.54 12.36 20.27
CA MET A 448 -11.12 12.09 20.50
C MET A 448 -10.25 12.50 19.31
N LEU A 449 -10.74 12.31 18.09
CA LEU A 449 -10.06 12.73 16.87
C LEU A 449 -10.01 14.26 16.76
N GLU A 450 -11.08 14.98 17.13
CA GLU A 450 -11.12 16.45 17.20
C GLU A 450 -10.02 16.99 18.12
N LYS A 451 -9.83 16.34 19.29
CA LYS A 451 -8.75 16.69 20.23
C LYS A 451 -7.37 16.47 19.62
N LEU A 452 -7.15 15.34 18.94
CA LEU A 452 -5.87 15.06 18.27
C LEU A 452 -5.55 16.11 17.20
N ILE A 453 -6.54 16.46 16.36
CA ILE A 453 -6.37 17.47 15.30
C ILE A 453 -6.04 18.84 15.91
N SER A 454 -6.78 19.24 16.95
CA SER A 454 -6.60 20.53 17.61
C SER A 454 -5.23 20.66 18.29
N SER A 455 -4.74 19.59 18.92
CA SER A 455 -3.41 19.57 19.56
C SER A 455 -2.26 19.78 18.57
N ARG A 456 -2.43 19.34 17.32
CA ARG A 456 -1.45 19.56 16.23
C ARG A 456 -1.41 21.02 15.79
N SER A 457 -2.56 21.68 15.67
CA SER A 457 -2.63 23.09 15.26
C SER A 457 -1.93 24.03 16.26
N THR A 458 -1.88 23.65 17.54
CA THR A 458 -1.16 24.41 18.57
C THR A 458 0.35 24.28 18.45
N THR A 459 0.86 23.08 18.11
CA THR A 459 2.30 22.83 17.91
C THR A 459 2.85 23.50 16.65
N VAL A 460 2.05 23.60 15.57
CA VAL A 460 2.45 24.30 14.34
C VAL A 460 2.56 25.81 14.58
N ARG A 461 1.58 26.42 15.25
CA ARG A 461 1.63 27.86 15.57
C ARG A 461 2.81 28.27 16.47
N GLN A 462 3.31 27.39 17.33
CA GLN A 462 4.50 27.68 18.15
C GLN A 462 5.81 27.65 17.35
N LYS A 463 5.86 26.92 16.22
CA LYS A 463 7.03 26.90 15.33
C LYS A 463 7.09 28.09 14.37
N ASP A 464 5.95 28.75 14.10
CA ASP A 464 5.90 29.93 13.22
C ASP A 464 6.18 31.25 13.97
N ILE A 465 6.30 31.21 15.30
CA ILE A 465 6.51 32.39 16.17
C ILE A 465 7.91 32.39 16.83
N ALA A 466 8.68 31.30 16.68
CA ALA A 466 10.07 31.17 17.12
C ALA A 466 11.00 31.18 15.90
#